data_AF-A0A2H0QJ43-F1
#
_entry.id   AF-A0A2H0QJ43-F1
#
_cell.length_a   1.000
_cell.length_b   1.000
_cell.length_c   1.000
_cell.angle_alpha   90.00
_cell.angle_beta   90.00
_cell.angle_gamma   90.00
#
_symmetry.space_group_name_H-M   'P 1'
#
loop_
_entity.id
_entity.type
_entity.pdbx_description
1 polymer ?
#
loop_
_entity_poly.entity_id
_entity_poly.type
_entity_poly.pdbx_seq_one_letter_code
_entity_poly.pdbx_strand_id
1 'polypeptide(L)'
;MIKLSLIFFWISHALWAADFSITMDDPNLYNTPLFTPLERDFKILKQLDQNKIKAALFVCGKRVDSQDGIELLKRWDAKRHLIGNHTYSHPYYHSSALSFEDFAKDFLKVEPQISHLTHFTRVFRFPFLKSGNTVEKRNKIRELLRDKGYRHGYVTIDASDWYISERLESKLKQNPNFKIAGYKDFYLQHMWDRAQYYDGLAQKVLGRSPKHTMLIHHNLLNALFLNDLIQFFKQKGWNLIDAEEALRDPLFSLEPDNLPSGEGIIWALAKEKKIAGLRYPAEDSVYEEERMNQLGL
;
A
#
# COMPACT_ATOMS: atom_id res chain seq x y z
N MET A 1 21.72 -32.33 -54.05
CA MET A 1 21.41 -31.05 -53.37
C MET A 1 20.44 -31.33 -52.24
N ILE A 2 20.92 -31.32 -50.99
CA ILE A 2 20.11 -31.56 -49.79
C ILE A 2 19.58 -30.20 -49.32
N LYS A 3 18.26 -30.00 -49.33
CA LYS A 3 17.62 -28.81 -48.75
C LYS A 3 17.50 -29.02 -47.24
N LEU A 4 18.25 -28.24 -46.47
CA LEU A 4 18.10 -28.14 -45.02
C LEU A 4 17.02 -27.09 -44.73
N SER A 5 15.85 -27.52 -44.25
CA SER A 5 14.82 -26.60 -43.74
C SER A 5 15.12 -26.29 -42.28
N LEU A 6 15.49 -25.03 -41.99
CA LEU A 6 15.57 -24.51 -40.62
C LEU A 6 14.15 -24.26 -40.10
N ILE A 7 13.77 -25.00 -39.05
CA ILE A 7 12.57 -24.73 -38.25
C ILE A 7 12.97 -23.73 -37.16
N PHE A 8 12.49 -22.50 -37.26
CA PHE A 8 12.59 -21.51 -36.19
C PHE A 8 11.51 -21.80 -35.13
N PHE A 9 11.92 -22.30 -33.97
CA PHE A 9 11.07 -22.31 -32.78
C PHE A 9 10.98 -20.89 -32.22
N TRP A 10 9.84 -20.24 -32.46
CA TRP A 10 9.46 -19.03 -31.73
C TRP A 10 9.07 -19.44 -30.31
N ILE A 11 10.01 -19.32 -29.37
CA ILE A 11 9.68 -19.38 -27.94
C ILE A 11 8.97 -18.06 -27.61
N SER A 12 7.64 -18.06 -27.75
CA SER A 12 6.80 -17.03 -27.15
C SER A 12 7.03 -17.09 -25.65
N HIS A 13 7.83 -16.16 -25.12
CA HIS A 13 7.82 -15.91 -23.69
C HIS A 13 6.41 -15.40 -23.41
N ALA A 14 5.53 -16.28 -22.91
CA ALA A 14 4.30 -15.83 -22.30
C ALA A 14 4.74 -14.86 -21.19
N LEU A 15 4.58 -13.57 -21.44
CA LEU A 15 4.71 -12.56 -20.40
C LEU A 15 3.56 -12.88 -19.44
N TRP A 16 3.89 -13.57 -18.34
CA TRP A 16 2.93 -13.79 -17.27
C TRP A 16 2.51 -12.41 -16.77
N ALA A 17 1.24 -12.08 -16.94
CA ALA A 17 0.66 -10.85 -16.43
C ALA A 17 0.83 -10.83 -14.91
N ALA A 18 1.41 -9.76 -14.37
CA ALA A 18 1.52 -9.57 -12.94
C ALA A 18 0.15 -9.22 -12.34
N ASP A 19 -0.14 -9.76 -11.16
CA ASP A 19 -1.38 -9.48 -10.44
C ASP A 19 -1.16 -8.35 -9.43
N PHE A 20 -2.13 -7.46 -9.26
CA PHE A 20 -2.12 -6.44 -8.21
C PHE A 20 -3.49 -6.25 -7.55
N SER A 21 -3.44 -5.87 -6.29
CA SER A 21 -4.59 -5.49 -5.47
C SER A 21 -4.41 -4.11 -4.87
N ILE A 22 -5.53 -3.48 -4.53
CA ILE A 22 -5.55 -2.18 -3.86
C ILE A 22 -5.63 -2.37 -2.34
N THR A 23 -4.65 -1.81 -1.63
CA THR A 23 -4.68 -1.73 -0.17
C THR A 23 -4.50 -0.29 0.27
N MET A 24 -5.37 0.19 1.15
CA MET A 24 -5.42 1.58 1.58
C MET A 24 -5.11 1.71 3.05
N ASP A 25 -4.23 2.64 3.39
CA ASP A 25 -3.97 3.01 4.78
C ASP A 25 -4.73 4.30 5.13
N ASP A 26 -4.88 4.52 6.43
CA ASP A 26 -5.16 5.84 6.99
C ASP A 26 -6.50 6.50 6.57
N PRO A 27 -7.65 5.79 6.67
CA PRO A 27 -8.94 6.47 6.62
C PRO A 27 -8.98 7.57 7.69
N ASN A 28 -9.56 8.71 7.33
CA ASN A 28 -9.54 9.88 8.19
C ASN A 28 -10.74 10.78 7.92
N LEU A 29 -10.93 11.75 8.81
CA LEU A 29 -12.07 12.67 8.81
C LEU A 29 -11.65 14.13 8.59
N TYR A 30 -10.42 14.40 8.13
CA TYR A 30 -10.02 15.77 7.83
C TYR A 30 -10.57 16.23 6.47
N ASN A 31 -10.94 17.51 6.39
CA ASN A 31 -11.35 18.14 5.14
C ASN A 31 -10.17 18.22 4.17
N THR A 32 -10.43 17.90 2.91
CA THR A 32 -9.51 18.11 1.80
C THR A 32 -10.09 19.18 0.86
N PRO A 33 -9.29 19.87 0.05
CA PRO A 33 -9.81 20.62 -1.08
C PRO A 33 -10.74 19.75 -1.93
N LEU A 34 -11.74 20.38 -2.55
CA LEU A 34 -12.77 19.76 -3.41
C LEU A 34 -13.79 18.87 -2.68
N PHE A 35 -13.39 18.08 -1.68
CA PHE A 35 -14.27 17.09 -1.04
C PHE A 35 -14.21 17.13 0.49
N THR A 36 -15.38 17.09 1.10
CA THR A 36 -15.55 16.69 2.50
C THR A 36 -15.09 15.24 2.73
N PRO A 37 -14.83 14.80 3.97
CA PRO A 37 -14.46 13.42 4.26
C PRO A 37 -15.46 12.40 3.71
N LEU A 38 -16.76 12.70 3.83
CA LEU A 38 -17.83 11.84 3.35
C LEU A 38 -17.84 11.72 1.82
N GLU A 39 -17.70 12.84 1.11
CA GLU A 39 -17.62 12.84 -0.36
C GLU A 39 -16.37 12.13 -0.87
N ARG A 40 -15.22 12.34 -0.20
CA ARG A 40 -13.98 11.65 -0.50
C ARG A 40 -14.15 10.14 -0.38
N ASP A 41 -14.71 9.70 0.74
CA ASP A 41 -15.00 8.28 1.01
C ASP A 41 -15.93 7.67 -0.05
N PHE A 42 -17.05 8.34 -0.36
CA PHE A 42 -17.97 7.88 -1.41
C PHE A 42 -17.32 7.80 -2.79
N LYS A 43 -16.44 8.74 -3.14
CA LYS A 43 -15.74 8.72 -4.42
C LYS A 43 -14.76 7.57 -4.52
N ILE A 44 -14.03 7.26 -3.44
CA ILE A 44 -13.14 6.10 -3.39
C ILE A 44 -13.95 4.81 -3.57
N LEU A 45 -14.98 4.60 -2.75
CA LEU A 45 -15.82 3.40 -2.81
C LEU A 45 -16.51 3.24 -4.17
N LYS A 46 -16.98 4.33 -4.78
CA LYS A 46 -17.57 4.30 -6.13
C LYS A 46 -16.57 3.81 -7.18
N GLN A 47 -15.31 4.26 -7.11
CA GLN A 47 -14.27 3.83 -8.06
C GLN A 47 -13.88 2.36 -7.86
N LEU A 48 -13.85 1.88 -6.61
CA LEU A 48 -13.66 0.46 -6.31
C LEU A 48 -14.80 -0.40 -6.87
N ASP A 49 -16.06 0.02 -6.68
CA ASP A 49 -17.24 -0.66 -7.22
C ASP A 49 -17.26 -0.69 -8.75
N GLN A 50 -16.90 0.41 -9.41
CA GLN A 50 -16.78 0.50 -10.86
C GLN A 50 -15.78 -0.53 -11.42
N ASN A 51 -14.73 -0.82 -10.65
CA ASN A 51 -13.73 -1.82 -10.98
C ASN A 51 -14.04 -3.22 -10.44
N LYS A 52 -15.19 -3.38 -9.76
CA LYS A 52 -15.67 -4.65 -9.19
C LYS A 52 -14.65 -5.33 -8.28
N ILE A 53 -13.94 -4.54 -7.47
CA ILE A 53 -12.85 -5.04 -6.63
C ILE A 53 -13.11 -4.84 -5.14
N LYS A 54 -12.59 -5.75 -4.32
CA LYS A 54 -12.55 -5.64 -2.86
C LYS A 54 -11.13 -5.28 -2.41
N ALA A 55 -10.95 -4.02 -2.07
CA ALA A 55 -9.75 -3.52 -1.41
C ALA A 55 -9.64 -3.96 0.06
N ALA A 56 -8.46 -3.75 0.65
CA ALA A 56 -8.25 -3.78 2.10
C ALA A 56 -8.05 -2.36 2.64
N LEU A 57 -8.61 -2.06 3.81
CA LEU A 57 -8.46 -0.79 4.52
C LEU A 57 -7.77 -1.03 5.87
N PHE A 58 -6.59 -0.46 6.07
CA PHE A 58 -5.86 -0.53 7.33
C PHE A 58 -6.14 0.71 8.18
N VAL A 59 -6.79 0.49 9.32
CA VAL A 59 -7.41 1.56 10.12
C VAL A 59 -6.47 2.08 11.18
N CYS A 60 -6.16 3.38 11.10
CA CYS A 60 -5.56 4.14 12.19
C CYS A 60 -6.66 4.62 13.14
N GLY A 61 -6.78 3.98 14.30
CA GLY A 61 -7.95 4.15 15.19
C GLY A 61 -8.24 5.60 15.56
N LYS A 62 -7.22 6.38 15.94
CA LYS A 62 -7.35 7.79 16.34
C LYS A 62 -7.94 8.68 15.23
N ARG A 63 -7.76 8.32 13.95
CA ARG A 63 -8.25 9.13 12.82
C ARG A 63 -9.74 8.92 12.54
N VAL A 64 -10.33 7.87 13.11
CA VAL A 64 -11.74 7.48 12.94
C VAL A 64 -12.46 7.28 14.28
N ASP A 65 -11.88 7.76 15.39
CA ASP A 65 -12.43 7.62 16.75
C ASP A 65 -13.58 8.62 17.00
N SER A 66 -14.64 8.48 16.22
CA SER A 66 -15.85 9.30 16.27
C SER A 66 -17.04 8.57 15.60
N GLN A 67 -18.25 9.11 15.74
CA GLN A 67 -19.43 8.54 15.08
C GLN A 67 -19.29 8.53 13.55
N ASP A 68 -18.77 9.60 12.94
CA ASP A 68 -18.55 9.66 11.49
C ASP A 68 -17.52 8.65 11.01
N GLY A 69 -16.50 8.38 11.84
CA GLY A 69 -15.50 7.35 11.58
C GLY A 69 -16.11 5.94 11.63
N ILE A 70 -16.96 5.67 12.63
CA ILE A 70 -17.73 4.41 12.70
C ILE A 70 -18.58 4.23 11.44
N GLU A 71 -19.29 5.27 11.00
CA GLU A 71 -20.11 5.19 9.79
C GLU A 71 -19.26 5.02 8.52
N LEU A 72 -18.06 5.61 8.45
CA LEU A 72 -17.09 5.33 7.39
C LEU A 72 -16.74 3.85 7.35
N LEU A 73 -16.34 3.27 8.48
CA LEU A 73 -15.96 1.86 8.54
C LEU A 73 -17.13 0.93 8.19
N LYS A 74 -18.35 1.25 8.63
CA LYS A 74 -19.56 0.50 8.24
C LYS A 74 -19.82 0.53 6.73
N ARG A 75 -19.55 1.63 6.04
CA ARG A 75 -19.70 1.69 4.56
C ARG A 75 -18.70 0.78 3.86
N TRP A 76 -17.46 0.72 4.34
CA TRP A 76 -16.45 -0.20 3.84
C TRP A 76 -16.81 -1.67 4.11
N ASP A 77 -17.27 -1.97 5.32
CA ASP A 77 -17.73 -3.31 5.72
C ASP A 77 -18.94 -3.77 4.90
N ALA A 78 -19.94 -2.90 4.72
CA ALA A 78 -21.14 -3.18 3.92
C ALA A 78 -20.81 -3.47 2.45
N LYS A 79 -19.72 -2.90 1.93
CA LYS A 79 -19.20 -3.18 0.59
C LYS A 79 -18.25 -4.37 0.53
N ARG A 80 -18.06 -5.06 1.66
CA ARG A 80 -17.26 -6.29 1.82
C ARG A 80 -15.77 -6.06 1.60
N HIS A 81 -15.29 -4.84 1.86
CA HIS A 81 -13.85 -4.58 1.89
C HIS A 81 -13.24 -5.18 3.16
N LEU A 82 -12.02 -5.69 3.04
CA LEU A 82 -11.29 -6.20 4.20
C LEU A 82 -10.93 -5.02 5.12
N ILE A 83 -11.08 -5.20 6.43
CA ILE A 83 -10.71 -4.18 7.42
C ILE A 83 -9.60 -4.73 8.31
N GLY A 84 -8.44 -4.08 8.30
CA GLY A 84 -7.24 -4.44 9.04
C GLY A 84 -6.83 -3.38 10.06
N ASN A 85 -5.86 -3.73 10.91
CA ASN A 85 -5.34 -2.88 11.97
C ASN A 85 -4.11 -2.07 11.49
N HIS A 86 -4.03 -0.77 11.82
CA HIS A 86 -2.89 0.11 11.53
C HIS A 86 -2.41 0.88 12.78
N THR A 87 -2.58 0.29 13.96
CA THR A 87 -2.43 0.89 15.29
C THR A 87 -3.35 2.09 15.56
N TYR A 88 -3.41 2.53 16.82
CA TYR A 88 -4.32 3.58 17.21
C TYR A 88 -3.78 4.96 16.85
N SER A 89 -2.52 5.27 17.19
CA SER A 89 -1.94 6.60 17.01
C SER A 89 -0.93 6.73 15.88
N HIS A 90 -0.73 5.67 15.08
CA HIS A 90 0.24 5.63 13.98
C HIS A 90 1.69 5.96 14.40
N PRO A 91 2.27 5.30 15.43
CA PRO A 91 3.60 5.63 15.94
C PRO A 91 4.73 5.02 15.08
N TYR A 92 5.85 5.73 15.00
CA TYR A 92 7.07 5.26 14.32
C TYR A 92 7.85 4.25 15.19
N TYR A 93 7.65 2.95 14.98
CA TYR A 93 8.17 1.90 15.88
C TYR A 93 9.71 1.78 15.91
N HIS A 94 10.39 2.30 14.90
CA HIS A 94 11.85 2.43 14.88
C HIS A 94 12.41 3.47 15.84
N SER A 95 11.58 4.36 16.40
CA SER A 95 12.03 5.33 17.40
C SER A 95 12.63 4.62 18.61
N SER A 96 13.85 4.99 19.01
CA SER A 96 14.49 4.50 20.23
C SER A 96 13.74 4.93 21.50
N ALA A 97 12.98 6.03 21.43
CA ALA A 97 12.19 6.53 22.56
C ALA A 97 10.87 5.76 22.76
N LEU A 98 10.46 4.92 21.82
CA LEU A 98 9.23 4.13 21.91
C LEU A 98 9.56 2.70 22.33
N SER A 99 9.09 2.28 23.50
CA SER A 99 9.23 0.91 24.01
C SER A 99 8.37 -0.09 23.22
N PHE A 100 8.65 -1.39 23.34
CA PHE A 100 7.75 -2.41 22.81
C PHE A 100 6.40 -2.37 23.53
N GLU A 101 6.41 -2.19 24.85
CA GLU A 101 5.25 -2.23 25.71
C GLU A 101 4.26 -1.10 25.37
N ASP A 102 4.76 0.10 25.05
CA ASP A 102 3.90 1.22 24.63
C ASP A 102 3.38 1.04 23.21
N PHE A 103 4.20 0.52 22.29
CA PHE A 103 3.72 0.17 20.95
C PHE A 103 2.64 -0.92 21.00
N ALA A 104 2.83 -1.96 21.82
CA ALA A 104 1.88 -3.06 21.99
C ALA A 104 0.53 -2.55 22.53
N LYS A 105 0.54 -1.62 23.50
CA LYS A 105 -0.68 -0.96 24.00
C LYS A 105 -1.40 -0.20 22.88
N ASP A 106 -0.66 0.55 22.06
CA ASP A 106 -1.24 1.31 20.94
C ASP A 106 -1.84 0.39 19.86
N PHE A 107 -1.14 -0.69 19.51
CA PHE A 107 -1.59 -1.72 18.58
C PHE A 107 -2.91 -2.37 19.04
N LEU A 108 -2.99 -2.76 20.32
CA LEU A 108 -4.17 -3.43 20.88
C LEU A 108 -5.38 -2.51 21.02
N LYS A 109 -5.17 -1.20 21.08
CA LYS A 109 -6.24 -0.22 21.30
C LYS A 109 -7.22 -0.09 20.12
N VAL A 110 -6.82 -0.44 18.90
CA VAL A 110 -7.68 -0.35 17.70
C VAL A 110 -8.73 -1.44 17.67
N GLU A 111 -8.37 -2.65 18.08
CA GLU A 111 -9.19 -3.82 17.81
C GLU A 111 -10.64 -3.70 18.31
N PRO A 112 -10.93 -3.18 19.52
CA PRO A 112 -12.31 -2.96 19.97
C PRO A 112 -13.15 -2.08 19.02
N GLN A 113 -12.51 -1.18 18.26
CA GLN A 113 -13.19 -0.28 17.32
C GLN A 113 -13.55 -0.97 16.00
N ILE A 114 -12.88 -2.07 15.64
CA ILE A 114 -13.04 -2.70 14.31
C ILE A 114 -13.50 -4.16 14.38
N SER A 115 -13.33 -4.85 15.51
CA SER A 115 -13.58 -6.30 15.62
C SER A 115 -15.03 -6.73 15.51
N HIS A 116 -15.97 -5.79 15.64
CA HIS A 116 -17.40 -6.03 15.47
C HIS A 116 -17.87 -5.96 14.01
N LEU A 117 -17.00 -5.52 13.09
CA LEU A 117 -17.29 -5.43 11.65
C LEU A 117 -17.18 -6.82 11.01
N THR A 118 -18.07 -7.12 10.06
CA THR A 118 -18.22 -8.47 9.50
C THR A 118 -16.95 -8.93 8.76
N HIS A 119 -16.28 -8.02 8.07
CA HIS A 119 -15.10 -8.27 7.25
C HIS A 119 -13.81 -7.80 7.95
N PHE A 120 -13.86 -7.61 9.28
CA PHE A 120 -12.65 -7.48 10.08
C PHE A 120 -11.78 -8.72 9.89
N THR A 121 -10.52 -8.50 9.54
CA THR A 121 -9.54 -9.55 9.41
C THR A 121 -8.33 -9.22 10.27
N ARG A 122 -7.79 -10.23 10.95
CA ARG A 122 -6.54 -10.10 11.74
C ARG A 122 -5.32 -9.99 10.82
N VAL A 123 -5.27 -8.91 10.06
CA VAL A 123 -4.10 -8.45 9.31
C VAL A 123 -3.69 -7.10 9.86
N PHE A 124 -2.40 -6.95 10.09
CA PHE A 124 -1.83 -5.75 10.69
C PHE A 124 -0.74 -5.18 9.80
N ARG A 125 -0.80 -3.87 9.51
CA ARG A 125 0.25 -3.15 8.80
C ARG A 125 0.92 -2.17 9.75
N PHE A 126 2.24 -2.16 9.77
CA PHE A 126 3.00 -1.22 10.58
C PHE A 126 2.95 0.18 9.98
N PRO A 127 2.67 1.23 10.79
CA PRO A 127 2.92 2.61 10.41
C PRO A 127 4.33 2.79 9.86
N PHE A 128 4.44 3.55 8.77
CA PHE A 128 5.72 3.81 8.07
C PHE A 128 6.45 2.54 7.60
N LEU A 129 5.76 1.40 7.59
CA LEU A 129 6.31 0.06 7.33
C LEU A 129 7.48 -0.32 8.26
N LYS A 130 7.59 0.29 9.44
CA LYS A 130 8.73 0.08 10.35
C LYS A 130 8.35 -0.93 11.43
N SER A 131 8.91 -2.15 11.36
CA SER A 131 8.56 -3.28 12.25
C SER A 131 9.56 -3.54 13.38
N GLY A 132 10.45 -2.59 13.64
CA GLY A 132 11.36 -2.59 14.80
C GLY A 132 12.83 -2.40 14.38
N ASN A 133 13.54 -1.55 15.12
CA ASN A 133 14.95 -1.21 14.85
C ASN A 133 15.97 -2.11 15.56
N THR A 134 15.52 -2.98 16.47
CA THR A 134 16.36 -3.94 17.20
C THR A 134 15.81 -5.37 17.05
N VAL A 135 16.66 -6.37 17.24
CA VAL A 135 16.26 -7.79 17.29
C VAL A 135 15.14 -8.00 18.32
N GLU A 136 15.31 -7.42 19.51
CA GLU A 136 14.34 -7.55 20.60
C GLU A 136 12.96 -7.02 20.20
N LYS A 137 12.87 -5.78 19.70
CA LYS A 137 11.60 -5.18 19.26
C LYS A 137 10.92 -6.02 18.19
N ARG A 138 11.68 -6.41 17.17
CA ARG A 138 11.20 -7.22 16.04
C ARG A 138 10.66 -8.57 16.52
N ASN A 139 11.38 -9.25 17.39
CA ASN A 139 10.98 -10.57 17.87
C ASN A 139 9.75 -10.48 18.78
N LYS A 140 9.74 -9.53 19.72
CA LYS A 140 8.60 -9.29 20.62
C LYS A 140 7.31 -8.93 19.85
N ILE A 141 7.39 -8.09 18.81
CA ILE A 141 6.19 -7.76 18.03
C ILE A 141 5.70 -8.95 17.19
N ARG A 142 6.60 -9.76 16.62
CA ARG A 142 6.20 -10.99 15.91
C ARG A 142 5.50 -11.99 16.84
N GLU A 143 6.02 -12.15 18.06
CA GLU A 143 5.38 -12.97 19.09
C GLU A 143 3.99 -12.44 19.43
N LEU A 144 3.85 -11.14 19.69
CA LEU A 144 2.54 -10.54 19.95
C LEU A 144 1.55 -10.74 18.79
N LEU A 145 1.99 -10.59 17.54
CA LEU A 145 1.14 -10.83 16.38
C LEU A 145 0.67 -12.29 16.32
N ARG A 146 1.57 -13.26 16.53
CA ARG A 146 1.20 -14.68 16.59
C ARG A 146 0.21 -14.96 17.71
N ASP A 147 0.48 -14.47 18.92
CA ASP A 147 -0.38 -14.67 20.09
C ASP A 147 -1.78 -14.08 19.92
N LYS A 148 -1.89 -12.98 19.17
CA LYS A 148 -3.16 -12.33 18.85
C LYS A 148 -3.80 -12.83 17.55
N GLY A 149 -3.18 -13.82 16.88
CA GLY A 149 -3.67 -14.37 15.63
C GLY A 149 -3.63 -13.40 14.44
N TYR A 150 -2.77 -12.39 14.50
CA TYR A 150 -2.56 -11.44 13.41
C TYR A 150 -1.51 -11.94 12.43
N ARG A 151 -1.80 -11.77 11.14
CA ARG A 151 -0.82 -11.85 10.06
C ARG A 151 -0.31 -10.46 9.71
N HIS A 152 0.88 -10.38 9.14
CA HIS A 152 1.40 -9.11 8.64
C HIS A 152 0.72 -8.77 7.29
N GLY A 153 0.06 -7.62 7.22
CA GLY A 153 -0.47 -7.01 6.00
C GLY A 153 0.63 -6.34 5.18
N TYR A 154 1.64 -7.10 4.80
CA TYR A 154 2.79 -6.61 4.03
C TYR A 154 2.39 -5.85 2.77
N VAL A 155 3.28 -4.96 2.34
CA VAL A 155 3.22 -4.28 1.04
C VAL A 155 4.26 -4.90 0.11
N THR A 156 3.94 -4.93 -1.18
CA THR A 156 4.89 -5.36 -2.23
C THR A 156 5.22 -4.25 -3.20
N ILE A 157 4.29 -3.32 -3.44
CA ILE A 157 4.52 -2.10 -4.18
C ILE A 157 4.31 -0.97 -3.20
N ASP A 158 5.42 -0.38 -2.77
CA ASP A 158 5.44 0.83 -1.96
C ASP A 158 5.60 2.03 -2.89
N ALA A 159 4.86 3.11 -2.61
CA ALA A 159 4.92 4.33 -3.40
C ALA A 159 4.47 5.54 -2.58
N SER A 160 5.04 6.70 -2.91
CA SER A 160 4.80 7.97 -2.22
C SER A 160 3.52 8.72 -2.65
N ASP A 161 2.38 8.04 -2.82
CA ASP A 161 1.12 8.69 -3.24
C ASP A 161 0.66 9.78 -2.25
N TRP A 162 0.94 9.58 -0.96
CA TRP A 162 0.68 10.54 0.12
C TRP A 162 1.35 11.90 -0.14
N TYR A 163 2.60 11.91 -0.61
CA TYR A 163 3.35 13.13 -0.89
C TYR A 163 2.77 13.88 -2.10
N ILE A 164 2.35 13.12 -3.13
CA ILE A 164 1.68 13.69 -4.29
C ILE A 164 0.33 14.32 -3.88
N SER A 165 -0.43 13.66 -2.99
CA SER A 165 -1.67 14.22 -2.45
C SER A 165 -1.41 15.49 -1.64
N GLU A 166 -0.40 15.51 -0.77
CA GLU A 166 -0.04 16.69 0.03
C GLU A 166 0.26 17.91 -0.86
N ARG A 167 1.06 17.70 -1.91
CA ARG A 167 1.42 18.73 -2.90
C ARG A 167 0.19 19.25 -3.63
N LEU A 168 -0.68 18.34 -4.11
CA LEU A 168 -1.93 18.67 -4.77
C LEU A 168 -2.85 19.51 -3.86
N GLU A 169 -3.02 19.06 -2.62
CA GLU A 169 -3.84 19.76 -1.64
C GLU A 169 -3.28 21.16 -1.34
N SER A 170 -1.95 21.30 -1.24
CA SER A 170 -1.29 22.60 -1.05
C SER A 170 -1.55 23.56 -2.23
N LYS A 171 -1.41 23.09 -3.48
CA LYS A 171 -1.72 23.91 -4.66
C LYS A 171 -3.19 24.32 -4.71
N LEU A 172 -4.11 23.40 -4.41
CA LEU A 172 -5.55 23.71 -4.43
C LEU A 172 -5.97 24.66 -3.31
N LYS A 173 -5.31 24.62 -2.14
CA LYS A 173 -5.52 25.62 -1.07
C LYS A 173 -5.08 27.02 -1.50
N GLN A 174 -4.00 27.13 -2.28
CA GLN A 174 -3.51 28.41 -2.80
C GLN A 174 -4.33 28.91 -3.99
N ASN A 175 -4.76 28.00 -4.87
CA ASN A 175 -5.58 28.28 -6.04
C ASN A 175 -6.63 27.17 -6.24
N PRO A 176 -7.87 27.36 -5.76
CA PRO A 176 -8.94 26.37 -5.90
C PRO A 176 -9.28 25.97 -7.35
N ASN A 177 -8.91 26.81 -8.34
CA ASN A 177 -9.12 26.56 -9.76
C ASN A 177 -7.88 25.99 -10.47
N PHE A 178 -6.86 25.56 -9.72
CA PHE A 178 -5.65 24.97 -10.28
C PHE A 178 -5.99 23.72 -11.13
N LYS A 179 -5.38 23.62 -12.32
CA LYS A 179 -5.59 22.48 -13.22
C LYS A 179 -4.84 21.25 -12.70
N ILE A 180 -5.58 20.23 -12.28
CA ILE A 180 -5.04 19.04 -11.61
C ILE A 180 -4.53 17.93 -12.55
N ALA A 181 -4.64 18.10 -13.87
CA ALA A 181 -4.26 17.06 -14.85
C ALA A 181 -2.79 16.63 -14.72
N GLY A 182 -1.86 17.57 -14.45
CA GLY A 182 -0.45 17.25 -14.26
C GLY A 182 -0.20 16.35 -13.04
N TYR A 183 -1.00 16.48 -11.97
CA TYR A 183 -0.91 15.58 -10.80
C TYR A 183 -1.38 14.17 -11.13
N LYS A 184 -2.44 14.03 -11.95
CA LYS A 184 -2.89 12.72 -12.43
C LYS A 184 -1.77 12.04 -13.23
N ASP A 185 -1.22 12.71 -14.23
CA ASP A 185 -0.21 12.11 -15.11
C ASP A 185 1.06 11.72 -14.33
N PHE A 186 1.51 12.59 -13.43
CA PHE A 186 2.63 12.28 -12.54
C PHE A 186 2.33 11.07 -11.64
N TYR A 187 1.16 11.05 -11.01
CA TYR A 187 0.73 9.96 -10.13
C TYR A 187 0.71 8.61 -10.86
N LEU A 188 0.06 8.53 -12.02
CA LEU A 188 -0.04 7.29 -12.79
C LEU A 188 1.35 6.77 -13.19
N GLN A 189 2.22 7.66 -13.67
CA GLN A 189 3.57 7.27 -14.08
C GLN A 189 4.42 6.86 -12.88
N HIS A 190 4.35 7.60 -11.76
CA HIS A 190 5.07 7.28 -10.53
C HIS A 190 4.71 5.90 -10.00
N MET A 191 3.40 5.63 -9.85
CA MET A 191 2.93 4.33 -9.36
C MET A 191 3.39 3.19 -10.27
N TRP A 192 3.39 3.40 -11.59
CA TRP A 192 3.87 2.42 -12.57
C TRP A 192 5.39 2.21 -12.48
N ASP A 193 6.18 3.28 -12.38
CA ASP A 193 7.63 3.20 -12.22
C ASP A 193 8.00 2.40 -10.95
N ARG A 194 7.28 2.62 -9.84
CA ARG A 194 7.46 1.83 -8.60
C ARG A 194 7.03 0.38 -8.77
N ALA A 195 5.89 0.12 -9.40
CA ALA A 195 5.43 -1.24 -9.66
C ALA A 195 6.43 -2.05 -10.50
N GLN A 196 6.98 -1.46 -11.57
CA GLN A 196 8.00 -2.12 -12.40
C GLN A 196 9.28 -2.40 -11.61
N TYR A 197 9.70 -1.46 -10.77
CA TYR A 197 10.85 -1.66 -9.89
C TYR A 197 10.63 -2.83 -8.92
N TYR A 198 9.49 -2.84 -8.22
CA TYR A 198 9.20 -3.86 -7.22
C TYR A 198 8.94 -5.24 -7.82
N ASP A 199 8.24 -5.35 -8.94
CA ASP A 199 8.07 -6.62 -9.65
C ASP A 199 9.42 -7.14 -10.16
N GLY A 200 10.25 -6.29 -10.78
CA GLY A 200 11.59 -6.66 -11.22
C GLY A 200 12.49 -7.11 -10.05
N LEU A 201 12.35 -6.48 -8.88
CA LEU A 201 13.04 -6.92 -7.67
C LEU A 201 12.48 -8.25 -7.15
N ALA A 202 11.16 -8.46 -7.20
CA ALA A 202 10.51 -9.71 -6.85
C ALA A 202 11.02 -10.86 -7.73
N GLN A 203 11.11 -10.67 -9.04
CA GLN A 203 11.64 -11.68 -9.95
C GLN A 203 13.09 -12.06 -9.59
N LYS A 204 13.93 -11.10 -9.21
CA LYS A 204 15.32 -11.37 -8.77
C LYS A 204 15.39 -12.10 -7.43
N VAL A 205 14.51 -11.77 -6.49
CA VAL A 205 14.55 -12.27 -5.10
C VAL A 205 13.81 -13.59 -4.93
N LEU A 206 12.69 -13.76 -5.66
CA LEU A 206 11.74 -14.86 -5.52
C LEU A 206 11.71 -15.79 -6.74
N GLY A 207 12.28 -15.37 -7.88
CA GLY A 207 12.18 -16.11 -9.15
C GLY A 207 10.80 -16.01 -9.81
N ARG A 208 9.90 -15.15 -9.30
CA ARG A 208 8.53 -14.97 -9.82
C ARG A 208 7.97 -13.59 -9.47
N SER A 209 6.94 -13.18 -10.18
CA SER A 209 6.04 -12.10 -9.77
C SER A 209 5.07 -12.62 -8.69
N PRO A 210 4.97 -11.98 -7.51
CA PRO A 210 3.93 -12.31 -6.53
C PRO A 210 2.60 -11.66 -6.86
N LYS A 211 1.54 -12.12 -6.19
CA LYS A 211 0.29 -11.37 -6.18
C LYS A 211 0.49 -10.08 -5.37
N HIS A 212 0.64 -8.96 -6.06
CA HIS A 212 1.06 -7.72 -5.43
C HIS A 212 -0.06 -7.09 -4.58
N THR A 213 0.34 -6.60 -3.41
CA THR A 213 -0.39 -5.57 -2.65
C THR A 213 0.23 -4.20 -2.95
N MET A 214 -0.57 -3.31 -3.55
CA MET A 214 -0.21 -1.91 -3.78
C MET A 214 -0.63 -1.07 -2.58
N LEU A 215 0.33 -0.37 -2.00
CA LEU A 215 0.09 0.61 -0.94
C LEU A 215 -0.34 1.94 -1.55
N ILE A 216 -1.49 2.44 -1.12
CA ILE A 216 -1.96 3.81 -1.33
C ILE A 216 -2.66 4.30 -0.06
N HIS A 217 -3.08 5.57 0.01
CA HIS A 217 -3.73 6.13 1.19
C HIS A 217 -5.16 6.64 0.92
N HIS A 218 -6.04 6.64 1.93
CA HIS A 218 -7.38 7.26 1.84
C HIS A 218 -7.28 8.80 1.82
N ASN A 219 -6.95 9.35 0.65
CA ASN A 219 -6.61 10.76 0.46
C ASN A 219 -7.33 11.38 -0.76
N LEU A 220 -7.13 12.69 -0.98
CA LEU A 220 -7.76 13.42 -2.08
C LEU A 220 -7.34 12.85 -3.44
N LEU A 221 -6.05 12.52 -3.60
CA LEU A 221 -5.51 12.01 -4.86
C LEU A 221 -6.24 10.74 -5.32
N ASN A 222 -6.42 9.76 -4.43
CA ASN A 222 -7.13 8.52 -4.74
C ASN A 222 -8.65 8.74 -4.92
N ALA A 223 -9.24 9.70 -4.21
CA ALA A 223 -10.64 10.07 -4.47
C ALA A 223 -10.85 10.71 -5.85
N LEU A 224 -9.81 11.29 -6.44
CA LEU A 224 -9.86 11.85 -7.79
C LEU A 224 -9.51 10.83 -8.88
N PHE A 225 -8.48 9.99 -8.66
CA PHE A 225 -7.81 9.28 -9.76
C PHE A 225 -7.64 7.77 -9.57
N LEU A 226 -8.26 7.15 -8.56
CA LEU A 226 -8.11 5.71 -8.33
C LEU A 226 -8.57 4.85 -9.53
N ASN A 227 -9.69 5.19 -10.17
CA ASN A 227 -10.12 4.47 -11.37
C ASN A 227 -9.12 4.64 -12.52
N ASP A 228 -8.54 5.83 -12.67
CA ASP A 228 -7.51 6.07 -13.67
C ASP A 228 -6.27 5.20 -13.42
N LEU A 229 -5.83 5.08 -12.16
CA LEU A 229 -4.74 4.19 -11.77
C LEU A 229 -5.04 2.73 -12.15
N ILE A 230 -6.21 2.24 -11.76
CA ILE A 230 -6.61 0.86 -12.03
C ILE A 230 -6.65 0.61 -13.54
N GLN A 231 -7.25 1.51 -14.34
CA GLN A 231 -7.27 1.34 -15.80
C GLN A 231 -5.86 1.42 -16.40
N PHE A 232 -4.99 2.30 -15.88
CA PHE A 232 -3.62 2.44 -16.37
C PHE A 232 -2.83 1.13 -16.22
N PHE A 233 -2.93 0.48 -15.06
CA PHE A 233 -2.30 -0.82 -14.82
C PHE A 233 -2.90 -1.93 -15.70
N LYS A 234 -4.23 -1.98 -15.83
CA LYS A 234 -4.91 -2.95 -16.71
C LYS A 234 -4.50 -2.79 -18.18
N GLN A 235 -4.36 -1.56 -18.66
CA GLN A 235 -3.88 -1.26 -20.02
C GLN A 235 -2.41 -1.70 -20.22
N LYS A 236 -1.61 -1.71 -19.17
CA LYS A 236 -0.24 -2.24 -19.16
C LYS A 236 -0.19 -3.77 -19.01
N GLY A 237 -1.34 -4.44 -18.98
CA GLY A 237 -1.45 -5.91 -18.94
C GLY A 237 -1.37 -6.51 -17.53
N TRP A 238 -1.51 -5.71 -16.48
CA TRP A 238 -1.58 -6.23 -15.11
C TRP A 238 -3.02 -6.61 -14.74
N ASN A 239 -3.19 -7.71 -14.02
CA ASN A 239 -4.52 -8.17 -13.59
C ASN A 239 -4.88 -7.58 -12.23
N LEU A 240 -6.07 -6.98 -12.16
CA LEU A 240 -6.63 -6.53 -10.89
C LEU A 240 -7.26 -7.71 -10.15
N ILE A 241 -6.85 -7.94 -8.91
CA ILE A 241 -7.37 -8.99 -8.02
C ILE A 241 -7.81 -8.43 -6.66
N ASP A 242 -8.66 -9.16 -5.95
CA ASP A 242 -9.10 -8.75 -4.61
C ASP A 242 -7.94 -8.74 -3.62
N ALA A 243 -7.97 -7.82 -2.66
CA ALA A 243 -6.93 -7.73 -1.64
C ALA A 243 -6.82 -8.99 -0.79
N GLU A 244 -7.95 -9.66 -0.52
CA GLU A 244 -7.94 -10.95 0.18
C GLU A 244 -7.17 -12.02 -0.61
N GLU A 245 -7.33 -12.06 -1.94
CA GLU A 245 -6.62 -12.99 -2.80
C GLU A 245 -5.12 -12.73 -2.81
N ALA A 246 -4.71 -11.46 -2.94
CA ALA A 246 -3.30 -11.09 -2.87
C ALA A 246 -2.69 -11.48 -1.51
N LEU A 247 -3.39 -11.19 -0.41
CA LEU A 247 -2.95 -11.50 0.96
C LEU A 247 -2.87 -13.02 1.28
N ARG A 248 -3.23 -13.90 0.35
CA ARG A 248 -3.03 -15.35 0.42
C ARG A 248 -1.78 -15.83 -0.31
N ASP A 249 -1.04 -14.95 -1.00
CA ASP A 249 0.24 -15.33 -1.60
C ASP A 249 1.22 -15.86 -0.52
N PRO A 250 1.88 -17.01 -0.73
CA PRO A 250 2.81 -17.59 0.24
C PRO A 250 3.94 -16.65 0.67
N LEU A 251 4.28 -15.63 -0.15
CA LEU A 251 5.22 -14.57 0.18
C LEU A 251 4.91 -13.94 1.55
N PHE A 252 3.63 -13.71 1.86
CA PHE A 252 3.23 -13.03 3.10
C PHE A 252 3.30 -13.91 4.36
N SER A 253 3.73 -15.16 4.23
CA SER A 253 4.08 -16.01 5.37
C SER A 253 5.58 -15.97 5.72
N LEU A 254 6.39 -15.26 4.93
CA LEU A 254 7.82 -15.10 5.20
C LEU A 254 8.06 -14.01 6.25
N GLU A 255 9.08 -14.21 7.09
CA GLU A 255 9.51 -13.24 8.11
C GLU A 255 10.99 -12.85 7.88
N PRO A 256 11.28 -11.86 7.02
CA PRO A 256 12.65 -11.49 6.68
C PRO A 256 13.48 -11.10 7.91
N ASP A 257 14.75 -11.50 7.97
CA ASP A 257 15.63 -11.29 9.11
C ASP A 257 16.42 -9.96 9.05
N ASN A 258 16.04 -9.04 8.14
CA ASN A 258 16.71 -7.76 7.98
C ASN A 258 16.63 -6.86 9.23
N LEU A 259 17.69 -6.08 9.46
CA LEU A 259 17.76 -5.05 10.50
C LEU A 259 18.25 -3.70 9.94
N PRO A 260 17.67 -2.57 10.37
CA PRO A 260 16.37 -2.48 11.04
C PRO A 260 15.27 -3.13 10.18
N SER A 261 14.26 -3.73 10.84
CA SER A 261 13.22 -4.53 10.17
C SER A 261 12.06 -3.67 9.69
N GLY A 262 11.51 -3.96 8.52
CA GLY A 262 10.49 -3.12 7.90
C GLY A 262 10.66 -2.99 6.39
N GLU A 263 10.05 -1.94 5.85
CA GLU A 263 9.77 -1.72 4.43
C GLU A 263 8.79 -2.75 3.84
N GLY A 264 8.53 -2.66 2.54
CA GLY A 264 7.85 -3.72 1.79
C GLY A 264 8.60 -5.05 1.83
N ILE A 265 7.87 -6.17 1.81
CA ILE A 265 8.44 -7.50 2.03
C ILE A 265 9.50 -7.88 0.98
N ILE A 266 9.29 -7.45 -0.27
CA ILE A 266 10.24 -7.68 -1.36
C ILE A 266 11.56 -6.97 -1.08
N TRP A 267 11.50 -5.71 -0.63
CA TRP A 267 12.68 -4.94 -0.26
C TRP A 267 13.39 -5.56 0.95
N ALA A 268 12.63 -5.97 1.97
CA ALA A 268 13.16 -6.61 3.17
C ALA A 268 13.93 -7.91 2.84
N LEU A 269 13.35 -8.77 1.98
CA LEU A 269 14.00 -9.98 1.49
C LEU A 269 15.22 -9.68 0.60
N ALA A 270 15.14 -8.65 -0.25
CA ALA A 270 16.27 -8.22 -1.06
C ALA A 270 17.46 -7.78 -0.18
N LYS A 271 17.19 -7.03 0.89
CA LYS A 271 18.19 -6.60 1.87
C LYS A 271 18.82 -7.79 2.60
N GLU A 272 18.00 -8.75 3.05
CA GLU A 272 18.50 -10.00 3.66
C GLU A 272 19.44 -10.75 2.70
N LYS A 273 19.07 -10.85 1.42
CA LYS A 273 19.88 -11.46 0.35
C LYS A 273 21.05 -10.59 -0.13
N LYS A 274 21.26 -9.41 0.47
CA LYS A 274 22.33 -8.46 0.13
C LYS A 274 22.33 -8.04 -1.35
N ILE A 275 21.15 -7.90 -1.95
CA ILE A 275 21.01 -7.36 -3.30
C ILE A 275 21.49 -5.90 -3.30
N ALA A 276 22.36 -5.55 -4.24
CA ALA A 276 22.91 -4.20 -4.38
C ALA A 276 21.91 -3.22 -5.04
N GLY A 277 22.10 -1.93 -4.83
CA GLY A 277 21.34 -0.88 -5.51
C GLY A 277 19.92 -0.64 -4.98
N LEU A 278 19.62 -1.12 -3.77
CA LEU A 278 18.37 -0.81 -3.09
C LEU A 278 18.34 0.67 -2.68
N ARG A 279 17.23 1.35 -2.95
CA ARG A 279 16.98 2.70 -2.41
C ARG A 279 16.79 2.63 -0.90
N TYR A 280 17.32 3.63 -0.19
CA TYR A 280 17.04 3.85 1.23
C TYR A 280 17.02 5.36 1.55
N PRO A 281 15.99 5.89 2.24
CA PRO A 281 14.72 5.23 2.61
C PRO A 281 14.05 4.58 1.39
N ALA A 282 13.28 3.49 1.59
CA ALA A 282 12.79 2.69 0.46
C ALA A 282 11.93 3.53 -0.48
N GLU A 283 10.93 4.22 0.07
CA GLU A 283 10.16 5.30 -0.56
C GLU A 283 10.07 6.48 0.38
N ASP A 284 10.31 7.68 -0.14
CA ASP A 284 10.21 8.94 0.61
C ASP A 284 10.06 10.12 -0.37
N SER A 285 9.70 11.30 0.13
CA SER A 285 9.48 12.50 -0.69
C SER A 285 10.75 12.98 -1.40
N VAL A 286 11.94 12.68 -0.86
CA VAL A 286 13.24 13.09 -1.40
C VAL A 286 13.47 12.66 -2.86
N TYR A 287 12.81 11.59 -3.32
CA TYR A 287 12.95 11.12 -4.70
C TYR A 287 12.00 11.82 -5.68
N GLU A 288 10.89 12.34 -5.17
CA GLU A 288 9.79 12.85 -6.01
C GLU A 288 9.81 14.37 -6.10
N GLU A 289 10.31 15.04 -5.06
CA GLU A 289 10.32 16.49 -4.93
C GLU A 289 10.93 17.20 -6.14
N GLU A 290 12.12 16.78 -6.59
CA GLU A 290 12.81 17.42 -7.70
C GLU A 290 11.99 17.34 -9.00
N ARG A 291 11.50 16.14 -9.34
CA ARG A 291 10.72 15.91 -10.56
C ARG A 291 9.38 16.66 -10.50
N MET A 292 8.72 16.71 -9.34
CA MET A 292 7.49 17.48 -9.16
C MET A 292 7.73 18.99 -9.29
N ASN A 293 8.82 19.51 -8.71
CA ASN A 293 9.22 20.92 -8.83
C ASN A 293 9.45 21.32 -10.30
N GLN A 294 10.16 20.50 -11.07
CA GLN A 294 10.42 20.75 -12.50
C GLN A 294 9.12 20.82 -13.33
N LEU A 295 8.08 20.11 -12.91
CA LEU A 295 6.76 20.08 -13.55
C LEU A 295 5.79 21.14 -13.00
N GLY A 296 6.21 21.93 -12.01
CA GLY A 296 5.36 22.93 -11.36
C GLY A 296 4.26 22.36 -10.44
N LEU A 297 4.39 21.08 -10.07
CA LEU A 297 3.51 20.35 -9.14
C LEU A 297 3.91 20.60 -7.69
#